data_AF-A0A077WGJ7-F1
#
_entry.id   AF-A0A077WGJ7-F1
#
_cell.length_a   1.000
_cell.length_b   1.000
_cell.length_c   1.000
_cell.angle_alpha   90.00
_cell.angle_beta   90.00
_cell.angle_gamma   90.00
#
_symmetry.space_group_name_H-M   'P 1'
#
loop_
_entity.id
_entity.type
_entity.pdbx_description
1 polymer ?
#
loop_
_entity_poly.entity_id
_entity_poly.type
_entity_poly.pdbx_seq_one_letter_code
_entity_poly.pdbx_strand_id
1 'polypeptide(L)'
;MTKQETIVWSQLLKNPFVTAEHANDSNRILAATEILQQTARQFANVLNERARLLANSAQFEAALRDAAAIRTILPESGLGYLCTGDVYCQQGRYAAAIAIFDQGLVAVPDSDPYYHHLQQHRIIAATNNKKRVDFITKLPLDIVITNILPRMELVFYSETKNTTYKRYCEFLSVSRAWQMTMLKQPKGLRFDFGSKGMTEGHDQLVRFAPHVQRLDGFIGDARLSDLFSRATFSNLKQLVLQCGYDIPRDALIQGLEMIAGSLTHLTLSECYWNSLHDILNACPNLVSLKAIEVGTGLPSSSSSCYPKMTHLALVYTPDPDFLHDDQTLDFISGFPSLLSLEIYPMRDAKLLTVLHKLCPSLQILYYGVTKEHVAKLDVQPTQEGLTLAYISGDGMYQQHDLIQFFYLHQKSLEEIYCDVSIMESEDAPWGLSNGRVTQCRYRRRQRASLNPKEDPTQSETSFERLVNINFLGYDPSTSEAFNTWFISNAPNLKSINFMDICLRPNIANAMIKSKSLSTLKIACPDRNENVDGVKQFLTHHVAMGNQSTLEELEINLGKETSEAFLHIPYQ
;
A
#
# COMPACT_ATOMS: atom_id res chain seq x y z
N MET A 1 4.04 -12.10 36.91
CA MET A 1 5.15 -11.12 36.78
C MET A 1 6.41 -11.73 37.36
N THR A 2 7.24 -12.35 36.52
CA THR A 2 8.59 -12.79 36.89
C THR A 2 9.47 -11.54 36.97
N LYS A 3 10.04 -11.25 38.14
CA LYS A 3 11.12 -10.27 38.25
C LYS A 3 12.26 -10.77 37.37
N GLN A 4 12.48 -10.13 36.24
CA GLN A 4 13.62 -10.41 35.38
C GLN A 4 14.85 -9.85 36.09
N GLU A 5 15.49 -10.69 36.91
CA GLU A 5 16.73 -10.35 37.60
C GLU A 5 17.78 -10.00 36.54
N THR A 6 18.08 -8.71 36.44
CA THR A 6 19.04 -8.20 35.46
C THR A 6 20.43 -8.38 36.04
N ILE A 7 21.27 -9.18 35.38
CA ILE A 7 22.65 -9.42 35.81
C ILE A 7 23.43 -8.09 35.77
N VAL A 8 23.96 -7.68 36.92
CA VAL A 8 24.85 -6.51 37.02
C VAL A 8 26.29 -6.98 36.79
N TRP A 9 26.71 -6.98 35.52
CA TRP A 9 28.03 -7.49 35.10
C TRP A 9 29.22 -6.83 35.81
N SER A 10 29.14 -5.54 36.11
CA SER A 10 30.19 -4.83 36.86
C SER A 10 30.38 -5.35 38.28
N GLN A 11 29.32 -5.85 38.92
CA GLN A 11 29.41 -6.48 40.24
C GLN A 11 29.88 -7.93 40.13
N LEU A 12 29.39 -8.68 39.15
CA LEU A 12 29.73 -10.08 38.94
C LEU A 12 31.22 -10.28 38.63
N LEU A 13 31.82 -9.36 37.87
CA LEU A 13 33.22 -9.46 37.46
C LEU A 13 34.20 -8.83 38.46
N LYS A 14 33.72 -8.19 39.53
CA LYS A 14 34.58 -7.58 40.55
C LYS A 14 35.10 -8.63 41.52
N ASN A 15 36.35 -8.49 41.94
CA ASN A 15 36.92 -9.36 42.98
C ASN A 15 36.07 -9.27 44.26
N PRO A 16 35.54 -10.39 44.77
CA PRO A 16 34.71 -10.38 45.96
C PRO A 16 35.55 -10.10 47.21
N PHE A 17 35.03 -9.27 48.12
CA PHE A 17 35.62 -9.07 49.44
C PHE A 17 35.22 -10.25 50.34
N VAL A 18 36.16 -11.15 50.64
CA VAL A 18 35.94 -12.30 51.53
C VAL A 18 36.42 -11.94 52.94
N THR A 19 35.50 -11.82 53.91
CA THR A 19 35.79 -11.34 55.27
C THR A 19 35.92 -12.45 56.33
N ALA A 20 35.75 -13.73 55.95
CA ALA A 20 35.83 -14.85 56.89
C ALA A 20 36.69 -16.00 56.32
N GLU A 21 37.71 -16.41 57.07
CA GLU A 21 38.54 -17.60 56.80
C GLU A 21 37.81 -18.87 57.24
N HIS A 22 36.73 -19.24 56.57
CA HIS A 22 36.16 -20.58 56.75
C HIS A 22 36.37 -21.39 55.48
N ALA A 23 37.22 -22.43 55.62
CA ALA A 23 37.82 -23.22 54.55
C ALA A 23 38.75 -22.38 53.66
N ASN A 24 39.86 -22.97 53.20
CA ASN A 24 40.91 -22.34 52.38
C ASN A 24 40.44 -21.98 50.94
N ASP A 25 39.15 -21.62 50.78
CA ASP A 25 38.45 -21.43 49.53
C ASP A 25 38.65 -20.02 48.95
N SER A 26 39.26 -19.08 49.69
CA SER A 26 39.58 -17.72 49.18
C SER A 26 40.39 -17.76 47.88
N ASN A 27 41.39 -18.64 47.80
CA ASN A 27 42.18 -18.85 46.58
C ASN A 27 41.34 -19.46 45.44
N ARG A 28 40.38 -20.32 45.76
CA ARG A 28 39.48 -20.96 44.78
C ARG A 28 38.44 -19.98 44.25
N ILE A 29 37.91 -19.10 45.10
CA ILE A 29 36.99 -18.01 44.72
C ILE A 29 37.71 -17.01 43.82
N LEU A 30 38.95 -16.63 44.15
CA LEU A 30 39.76 -15.75 43.33
C LEU A 30 40.04 -16.38 41.96
N ALA A 31 40.50 -17.63 41.90
CA ALA A 31 40.73 -18.35 40.65
C ALA A 31 39.44 -18.49 39.80
N ALA A 32 38.29 -18.76 40.42
CA ALA A 32 37.00 -18.82 39.72
C ALA A 32 36.59 -17.44 39.16
N THR A 33 36.85 -16.36 39.91
CA THR A 33 36.58 -14.98 39.46
C THR A 33 37.47 -14.59 38.28
N GLU A 34 38.74 -14.99 38.30
CA GLU A 34 39.66 -14.79 37.16
C GLU A 34 39.18 -15.54 35.91
N ILE A 35 38.71 -16.79 36.06
CA ILE A 35 38.11 -17.56 34.96
C ILE A 35 36.86 -16.85 34.41
N LEU A 36 35.99 -16.33 35.27
CA LEU A 36 34.80 -15.57 34.85
C LEU A 36 35.19 -14.31 34.06
N GLN A 37 36.16 -13.54 34.55
CA GLN A 37 36.69 -12.36 33.84
C GLN A 37 37.28 -12.74 32.48
N GLN A 38 38.08 -13.81 32.41
CA GLN A 38 38.67 -14.29 31.17
C GLN A 38 37.60 -14.76 30.18
N THR A 39 36.57 -15.47 30.67
CA THR A 39 35.45 -15.94 29.85
C THR A 39 34.64 -14.76 29.31
N ALA A 40 34.36 -13.75 30.14
CA ALA A 40 33.67 -12.53 29.71
C ALA A 40 34.47 -11.79 28.61
N ARG A 41 35.79 -11.68 28.76
CA ARG A 41 36.68 -11.11 27.72
C ARG A 41 36.66 -11.92 26.42
N GLN A 42 36.75 -13.24 26.49
CA GLN A 42 36.68 -14.10 25.31
C GLN A 42 35.33 -13.97 24.60
N PHE A 43 34.23 -13.96 25.35
CA PHE A 43 32.89 -13.82 24.80
C PHE A 43 32.70 -12.44 24.14
N ALA A 44 33.19 -11.37 24.77
CA ALA A 44 33.19 -10.03 24.18
C ALA A 44 34.01 -9.96 22.88
N ASN A 45 35.16 -10.65 22.81
CA ASN A 45 35.96 -10.71 21.58
C ASN A 45 35.24 -11.45 20.45
N VAL A 46 34.56 -12.56 20.75
CA VAL A 46 33.74 -13.28 19.76
C VAL A 46 32.57 -12.42 19.27
N LEU A 47 31.91 -11.69 20.18
CA LEU A 47 30.87 -10.72 19.80
C LEU A 47 31.44 -9.60 18.92
N ASN A 48 32.63 -9.08 19.22
CA ASN A 48 33.27 -8.05 18.41
C ASN A 48 33.56 -8.56 16.99
N GLU A 49 34.07 -9.78 16.87
CA GLU A 49 34.31 -10.43 15.59
C GLU A 49 33.02 -10.65 14.80
N ARG A 50 31.97 -11.15 15.47
CA ARG A 50 30.66 -11.32 14.84
C ARG A 50 30.08 -9.98 14.38
N ALA A 51 30.14 -8.93 15.21
CA ALA A 51 29.70 -7.60 14.85
C ALA A 51 30.42 -7.07 13.61
N ARG A 52 31.74 -7.27 13.52
CA ARG A 52 32.53 -6.91 12.34
C ARG A 52 32.08 -7.66 11.08
N LEU A 53 31.88 -8.98 11.18
CA LEU A 53 31.40 -9.80 10.06
C LEU A 53 29.98 -9.41 9.61
N LEU A 54 29.10 -9.13 10.56
CA LEU A 54 27.75 -8.64 10.32
C LEU A 54 27.77 -7.27 9.63
N ALA A 55 28.60 -6.34 10.10
CA ALA A 55 28.76 -5.02 9.50
C ALA A 55 29.33 -5.10 8.07
N ASN A 56 30.33 -5.95 7.83
CA ASN A 56 30.87 -6.22 6.49
C ASN A 56 29.81 -6.82 5.54
N SER A 57 28.80 -7.49 6.11
CA SER A 57 27.64 -8.04 5.39
C SER A 57 26.44 -7.08 5.35
N ALA A 58 26.65 -5.80 5.67
CA ALA A 58 25.63 -4.76 5.78
C ALA A 58 24.49 -5.03 6.80
N GLN A 59 24.66 -5.99 7.71
CA GLN A 59 23.73 -6.29 8.81
C GLN A 59 24.00 -5.40 10.03
N PHE A 60 23.92 -4.09 9.84
CA PHE A 60 24.38 -3.11 10.81
C PHE A 60 23.60 -3.13 12.14
N GLU A 61 22.28 -3.35 12.12
CA GLU A 61 21.49 -3.42 13.36
C GLU A 61 21.86 -4.64 14.21
N ALA A 62 22.15 -5.78 13.58
CA ALA A 62 22.65 -6.95 14.28
C ALA A 62 24.05 -6.69 14.87
N ALA A 63 24.94 -6.04 14.11
CA ALA A 63 26.25 -5.64 14.58
C ALA A 63 26.19 -4.65 15.77
N LEU A 64 25.29 -3.66 15.71
CA LEU A 64 25.09 -2.69 16.80
C LEU A 64 24.54 -3.35 18.07
N ARG A 65 23.67 -4.37 17.94
CA ARG A 65 23.21 -5.18 19.08
C ARG A 65 24.36 -5.94 19.74
N ASP A 66 25.25 -6.55 18.95
CA ASP A 66 26.43 -7.23 19.47
C ASP A 66 27.38 -6.25 20.17
N ALA A 67 27.62 -5.09 19.57
CA ALA A 67 28.45 -4.04 20.17
C ALA A 67 27.83 -3.49 21.48
N ALA A 68 26.50 -3.41 21.56
CA ALA A 68 25.80 -3.06 22.79
C ALA A 68 25.94 -4.13 23.87
N ALA A 69 25.86 -5.42 23.50
CA ALA A 69 26.09 -6.53 24.43
C ALA A 69 27.52 -6.49 25.01
N ILE A 70 28.54 -6.14 24.21
CA ILE A 70 29.91 -5.96 24.71
C ILE A 70 29.96 -4.88 25.79
N ARG A 71 29.32 -3.72 25.58
CA ARG A 71 29.27 -2.65 26.60
C ARG A 71 28.56 -3.09 27.88
N THR A 72 27.57 -3.97 27.79
CA THR A 72 26.88 -4.52 28.96
C THR A 72 27.76 -5.50 29.73
N ILE A 73 28.52 -6.35 29.04
CA ILE A 73 29.36 -7.39 29.65
C ILE A 73 30.65 -6.82 30.22
N LEU A 74 31.27 -5.87 29.52
CA LEU A 74 32.52 -5.19 29.89
C LEU A 74 32.32 -3.67 29.96
N PRO A 75 31.56 -3.15 30.95
CA PRO A 75 31.20 -1.73 31.00
C PRO A 75 32.39 -0.78 31.18
N GLU A 76 33.50 -1.26 31.74
CA GLU A 76 34.72 -0.47 31.96
C GLU A 76 35.73 -0.59 30.80
N SER A 77 35.40 -1.31 29.73
CA SER A 77 36.30 -1.51 28.58
C SER A 77 35.91 -0.67 27.36
N GLY A 78 36.91 -0.13 26.66
CA GLY A 78 36.69 0.66 25.44
C GLY A 78 36.20 -0.17 24.24
N LEU A 79 36.28 -1.50 24.29
CA LEU A 79 35.99 -2.40 23.15
C LEU A 79 34.58 -2.21 22.57
N GLY A 80 33.56 -2.08 23.43
CA GLY A 80 32.16 -1.95 22.97
C GLY A 80 31.88 -0.58 22.32
N TYR A 81 32.56 0.47 22.77
CA TYR A 81 32.49 1.79 22.14
C TYR A 81 33.24 1.80 20.81
N LEU A 82 34.43 1.18 20.75
CA LEU A 82 35.21 1.03 19.54
C LEU A 82 34.41 0.31 18.44
N CYS A 83 33.85 -0.85 18.79
CA CYS A 83 33.02 -1.66 17.90
C CYS A 83 31.82 -0.86 17.34
N THR A 84 31.12 -0.12 18.19
CA THR A 84 29.95 0.67 17.77
C THR A 84 30.34 1.83 16.86
N GLY A 85 31.41 2.55 17.21
CA GLY A 85 31.91 3.64 16.38
C GLY A 85 32.42 3.15 15.03
N ASP A 86 33.03 1.96 14.96
CA ASP A 86 33.46 1.33 13.71
C ASP A 86 32.28 0.94 12.82
N VAL A 87 31.23 0.36 13.40
CA VAL A 87 29.98 0.08 12.67
C VAL A 87 29.40 1.38 12.10
N TYR A 88 29.36 2.47 12.88
CA TYR A 88 28.92 3.77 12.36
C TYR A 88 29.84 4.35 11.28
N CYS A 89 31.15 4.15 11.39
CA CYS A 89 32.09 4.53 10.33
C CYS A 89 31.84 3.75 9.02
N GLN A 90 31.54 2.44 9.10
CA GLN A 90 31.19 1.65 7.91
C GLN A 90 29.89 2.10 7.26
N GLN A 91 28.91 2.57 8.05
CA GLN A 91 27.69 3.20 7.54
C GLN A 91 27.91 4.60 6.93
N GLY A 92 29.12 5.16 7.01
CA GLY A 92 29.40 6.56 6.66
C GLY A 92 28.83 7.58 7.64
N ARG A 93 28.30 7.14 8.79
CA ARG A 93 27.71 7.99 9.84
C ARG A 93 28.78 8.52 10.79
N TYR A 94 29.77 9.23 10.25
CA TYR A 94 30.93 9.68 11.01
C TYR A 94 30.60 10.57 12.22
N ALA A 95 29.55 11.40 12.13
CA ALA A 95 29.10 12.20 13.28
C ALA A 95 28.62 11.33 14.46
N ALA A 96 27.88 10.25 14.18
CA ALA A 96 27.45 9.30 15.20
C ALA A 96 28.63 8.51 15.76
N ALA A 97 29.59 8.11 14.91
CA ALA A 97 30.81 7.46 15.34
C ALA A 97 31.61 8.33 16.31
N ILE A 98 31.81 9.62 15.99
CA ILE A 98 32.50 10.58 16.86
C ILE A 98 31.83 10.66 18.23
N ALA A 99 30.50 10.78 18.27
CA ALA A 99 29.76 10.85 19.53
C ALA A 99 29.96 9.61 20.41
N ILE A 100 29.99 8.42 19.82
CA ILE A 100 30.24 7.16 20.55
C ILE A 100 31.68 7.06 21.02
N PHE A 101 32.66 7.47 20.21
CA PHE A 101 34.05 7.48 20.66
C PHE A 101 34.26 8.49 21.79
N ASP A 102 33.62 9.66 21.72
CA ASP A 102 33.60 10.65 22.80
C ASP A 102 33.01 10.08 24.10
N GLN A 103 31.90 9.34 24.01
CA GLN A 103 31.33 8.64 25.17
C GLN A 103 32.32 7.62 25.75
N GLY A 104 32.97 6.82 24.90
CA GLY A 104 33.97 5.86 25.31
C GLY A 104 35.14 6.50 26.07
N LEU A 105 35.68 7.61 25.54
CA LEU A 105 36.78 8.34 26.15
C LEU A 105 36.45 8.97 27.52
N VAL A 106 35.16 9.22 27.79
CA VAL A 106 34.69 9.67 29.12
C VAL A 106 34.45 8.49 30.05
N ALA A 107 33.97 7.37 29.53
CA ALA A 107 33.51 6.23 30.33
C ALA A 107 34.64 5.29 30.78
N VAL A 108 35.75 5.22 30.05
CA VAL A 108 36.82 4.25 30.29
C VAL A 108 38.12 4.94 30.73
N PRO A 109 38.88 4.35 31.66
CA PRO A 109 40.12 4.97 32.13
C PRO A 109 41.20 4.95 31.04
N ASP A 110 42.13 5.91 31.08
CA ASP A 110 43.26 6.02 30.16
C ASP A 110 44.17 4.78 30.15
N SER A 111 44.11 3.94 31.19
CA SER A 111 44.82 2.67 31.28
C SER A 111 44.16 1.51 30.50
N ASP A 112 42.94 1.67 30.00
CA ASP A 112 42.27 0.63 29.22
C ASP A 112 43.03 0.39 27.89
N PRO A 113 43.24 -0.88 27.48
CA PRO A 113 43.98 -1.21 26.26
C PRO A 113 43.41 -0.57 24.97
N TYR A 114 42.13 -0.21 24.96
CA TYR A 114 41.46 0.38 23.80
C TYR A 114 41.38 1.91 23.85
N TYR A 115 41.85 2.56 24.92
CA TYR A 115 41.74 4.01 25.08
C TYR A 115 42.41 4.79 23.93
N HIS A 116 43.64 4.44 23.58
CA HIS A 116 44.33 5.05 22.43
C HIS A 116 43.65 4.74 21.08
N HIS A 117 43.04 3.57 20.93
CA HIS A 117 42.29 3.22 19.74
C HIS A 117 41.04 4.10 19.59
N LEU A 118 40.32 4.39 20.68
CA LEU A 118 39.19 5.32 20.69
C LEU A 118 39.63 6.73 20.25
N GLN A 119 40.76 7.23 20.76
CA GLN A 119 41.30 8.54 20.35
C GLN A 119 41.61 8.56 18.84
N GLN A 120 42.31 7.53 18.34
CA GLN A 120 42.70 7.43 16.95
C GLN A 120 41.48 7.34 16.02
N HIS A 121 40.54 6.44 16.31
CA HIS A 121 39.36 6.24 15.49
C HIS A 121 38.45 7.47 15.47
N ARG A 122 38.37 8.20 16.58
CA ARG A 122 37.70 9.50 16.65
C ARG A 122 38.31 10.52 15.69
N ILE A 123 39.64 10.63 15.64
CA ILE A 123 40.34 11.55 14.73
C ILE A 123 40.10 11.16 13.26
N ILE A 124 40.14 9.86 12.97
CA ILE A 124 39.85 9.32 11.63
C ILE A 124 38.39 9.64 11.23
N ALA A 125 37.43 9.40 12.11
CA ALA A 125 36.03 9.72 11.88
C ALA A 125 35.82 11.23 11.67
N ALA A 126 36.45 12.09 12.48
CA ALA A 126 36.39 13.54 12.32
C ALA A 126 36.98 14.01 10.99
N THR A 127 38.06 13.38 10.53
CA THR A 127 38.67 13.67 9.22
C THR A 127 37.74 13.25 8.08
N ASN A 128 37.17 12.05 8.16
CA ASN A 128 36.23 11.56 7.14
C ASN A 128 34.91 12.35 7.11
N ASN A 129 34.42 12.81 8.26
CA ASN A 129 33.22 13.66 8.36
C ASN A 129 33.36 15.00 7.61
N LYS A 130 34.60 15.48 7.44
CA LYS A 130 34.90 16.71 6.69
C LYS A 130 34.98 16.46 5.18
N LYS A 131 35.13 15.22 4.73
CA LYS A 131 35.17 14.91 3.29
C LYS A 131 33.81 15.24 2.66
N ARG A 132 33.85 15.78 1.45
CA ARG A 132 32.69 15.98 0.59
C ARG A 132 32.93 15.19 -0.67
N VAL A 133 32.03 14.27 -1.00
CA VAL A 133 32.14 13.40 -2.17
C VAL A 133 30.95 13.69 -3.07
N ASP A 134 31.23 14.15 -4.28
CA ASP A 134 30.23 14.24 -5.33
C ASP A 134 30.10 12.87 -6.02
N PHE A 135 29.26 12.01 -5.47
CA PHE A 135 29.03 10.67 -6.02
C PHE A 135 28.16 10.69 -7.27
N ILE A 136 27.27 11.69 -7.42
CA ILE A 136 26.41 11.81 -8.61
C ILE A 136 27.22 12.04 -9.88
N THR A 137 28.32 12.79 -9.80
CA THR A 137 29.20 13.02 -10.95
C THR A 137 30.29 11.98 -11.13
N LYS A 138 30.59 11.20 -10.09
CA LYS A 138 31.62 10.14 -10.14
C LYS A 138 31.08 8.77 -10.52
N LEU A 139 29.78 8.53 -10.32
CA LEU A 139 29.16 7.26 -10.64
C LEU A 139 28.65 7.24 -12.09
N PRO A 140 28.63 6.07 -12.73
CA PRO A 140 27.97 5.88 -14.02
C PRO A 140 26.51 6.36 -13.99
N LEU A 141 26.07 6.99 -15.08
CA LEU A 141 24.76 7.63 -15.18
C LEU A 141 23.61 6.64 -14.94
N ASP A 142 23.76 5.41 -15.43
CA ASP A 142 22.81 4.32 -15.23
C ASP A 142 22.66 3.98 -13.75
N ILE A 143 23.75 3.86 -12.99
CA ILE A 143 23.70 3.62 -11.54
C ILE A 143 22.98 4.75 -10.83
N VAL A 144 23.27 6.00 -11.20
CA VAL A 144 22.60 7.17 -10.61
C VAL A 144 21.09 7.12 -10.89
N ILE A 145 20.70 6.97 -12.15
CA ILE A 145 19.29 7.01 -12.57
C ILE A 145 18.49 5.82 -12.03
N THR A 146 19.06 4.62 -12.02
CA THR A 146 18.32 3.39 -11.67
C THR A 146 18.32 3.09 -10.19
N ASN A 147 19.37 3.47 -9.45
CA ASN A 147 19.53 3.06 -8.05
C ASN A 147 19.51 4.22 -7.06
N ILE A 148 19.98 5.42 -7.44
CA ILE A 148 20.09 6.56 -6.52
C ILE A 148 18.84 7.43 -6.59
N LEU A 149 18.56 8.04 -7.75
CA LEU A 149 17.45 8.99 -7.90
C LEU A 149 16.08 8.45 -7.45
N PRO A 150 15.71 7.17 -7.74
CA PRO A 150 14.40 6.64 -7.33
C PRO A 150 14.23 6.56 -5.80
N ARG A 151 15.32 6.41 -5.05
CA ARG A 151 15.30 6.33 -3.58
C ARG A 151 15.30 7.71 -2.91
N MET A 152 15.53 8.78 -3.68
CA MET A 152 15.56 10.14 -3.16
C MET A 152 14.17 10.80 -3.16
N GLU A 153 13.15 10.16 -3.75
CA GLU A 153 11.78 10.68 -3.85
C GLU A 153 11.73 12.16 -4.28
N LEU A 154 12.36 12.47 -5.41
CA LEU A 154 12.57 13.83 -5.90
C LEU A 154 11.23 14.50 -6.27
N VAL A 155 10.60 15.15 -5.30
CA VAL A 155 9.48 16.09 -5.51
C VAL A 155 10.02 17.50 -5.33
N PHE A 156 9.97 18.28 -6.40
CA PHE A 156 10.40 19.68 -6.38
C PHE A 156 9.22 20.58 -6.03
N TYR A 157 9.40 21.46 -5.05
CA TYR A 157 8.38 22.43 -4.67
C TYR A 157 8.73 23.79 -5.28
N SER A 158 7.72 24.44 -5.84
CA SER A 158 7.89 25.72 -6.52
C SER A 158 8.14 26.91 -5.57
N GLU A 159 7.83 26.78 -4.28
CA GLU A 159 7.79 27.92 -3.34
C GLU A 159 8.79 27.85 -2.19
N THR A 160 9.58 28.90 -2.02
CA THR A 160 10.34 29.19 -0.80
C THR A 160 9.49 29.97 0.22
N LYS A 161 8.84 29.31 1.18
CA LYS A 161 8.68 29.74 2.60
C LYS A 161 7.54 29.01 3.32
N ASN A 162 7.89 28.51 4.50
CA ASN A 162 7.05 28.06 5.60
C ASN A 162 6.20 26.81 5.37
N THR A 163 6.79 25.63 5.59
CA THR A 163 6.37 24.80 6.74
C THR A 163 7.51 23.85 7.12
N THR A 164 7.60 23.59 8.41
CA THR A 164 8.61 22.87 9.16
C THR A 164 8.76 21.38 8.81
N TYR A 165 8.25 20.89 7.67
CA TYR A 165 8.09 19.45 7.46
C TYR A 165 8.50 18.87 6.10
N LYS A 166 8.91 19.67 5.10
CA LYS A 166 9.46 19.09 3.86
C LYS A 166 10.59 19.95 3.31
N ARG A 167 11.81 19.38 3.40
CA ARG A 167 13.04 20.03 2.95
C ARG A 167 12.95 20.24 1.43
N TYR A 168 13.27 21.45 0.99
CA TYR A 168 13.44 21.76 -0.42
C TYR A 168 14.34 20.73 -1.10
N CYS A 169 13.91 20.29 -2.28
CA CYS A 169 14.70 19.44 -3.14
C CYS A 169 15.78 20.31 -3.83
N GLU A 170 16.82 20.68 -3.09
CA GLU A 170 17.90 21.59 -3.54
C GLU A 170 18.81 20.96 -4.61
N PHE A 171 18.54 19.73 -5.04
CA PHE A 171 19.46 18.98 -5.88
C PHE A 171 19.68 19.59 -7.27
N LEU A 172 18.69 20.30 -7.82
CA LEU A 172 18.85 21.06 -9.07
C LEU A 172 19.78 22.28 -8.92
N SER A 173 20.08 22.67 -7.68
CA SER A 173 20.91 23.82 -7.32
C SER A 173 22.29 23.43 -6.78
N VAL A 174 22.57 22.13 -6.57
CA VAL A 174 23.85 21.65 -6.04
C VAL A 174 25.02 21.98 -6.98
N SER A 175 24.91 21.62 -8.26
CA SER A 175 25.88 21.97 -9.29
C SER A 175 25.26 21.82 -10.68
N ARG A 176 25.89 22.40 -11.71
CA ARG A 176 25.47 22.21 -13.10
C ARG A 176 25.49 20.72 -13.50
N ALA A 177 26.45 19.96 -12.99
CA ALA A 177 26.57 18.55 -13.32
C ALA A 177 25.44 17.72 -12.69
N TRP A 178 25.08 18.00 -11.43
CA TRP A 178 23.91 17.40 -10.79
C TRP A 178 22.62 17.69 -11.55
N GLN A 179 22.41 18.95 -11.89
CA GLN A 179 21.26 19.38 -12.68
C GLN A 179 21.17 18.60 -13.99
N MET A 180 22.24 18.56 -14.79
CA MET A 180 22.23 17.84 -16.07
C MET A 180 21.99 16.34 -15.91
N THR A 181 22.54 15.71 -14.86
CA THR A 181 22.29 14.30 -14.56
C THR A 181 20.82 14.04 -14.22
N MET A 182 20.19 14.91 -13.42
CA MET A 182 18.79 14.79 -13.05
C MET A 182 17.84 15.02 -14.22
N LEU A 183 18.17 15.94 -15.14
CA LEU A 183 17.37 16.20 -16.34
C LEU A 183 17.38 15.03 -17.33
N LYS A 184 18.35 14.10 -17.24
CA LYS A 184 18.43 12.91 -18.08
C LYS A 184 17.56 11.73 -17.60
N GLN A 185 16.87 11.87 -16.47
CA GLN A 185 16.05 10.79 -15.95
C GLN A 185 14.84 10.52 -16.89
N PRO A 186 14.51 9.25 -17.17
CA PRO A 186 13.47 8.90 -18.15
C PRO A 186 12.06 9.23 -17.68
N LYS A 187 11.85 9.41 -16.36
CA LYS A 187 10.56 9.77 -15.76
C LYS A 187 10.35 11.28 -15.62
N GLY A 188 11.27 12.09 -16.16
CA GLY A 188 11.23 13.54 -16.06
C GLY A 188 11.24 14.05 -14.62
N LEU A 189 10.95 15.34 -14.46
CA LEU A 189 10.81 15.97 -13.15
C LEU A 189 9.37 15.90 -12.66
N ARG A 190 9.21 15.72 -11.34
CA ARG A 190 7.94 15.89 -10.63
C ARG A 190 7.97 17.19 -9.85
N PHE A 191 7.05 18.09 -10.17
CA PHE A 191 6.89 19.35 -9.44
C PHE A 191 5.55 19.40 -8.72
N ASP A 192 5.56 20.08 -7.57
CA ASP A 192 4.39 20.51 -6.84
C ASP A 192 4.40 22.04 -6.80
N PHE A 193 3.36 22.66 -7.36
CA PHE A 193 3.27 24.12 -7.41
C PHE A 193 2.56 24.74 -6.21
N GLY A 194 2.03 23.95 -5.26
CA GLY A 194 1.37 24.47 -4.07
C GLY A 194 0.03 25.13 -4.37
N SER A 195 -0.33 26.12 -3.54
CA SER A 195 -1.66 26.76 -3.52
C SER A 195 -1.64 28.29 -3.76
N LYS A 196 -0.48 28.89 -4.09
CA LYS A 196 -0.40 30.33 -4.36
C LYS A 196 -0.86 30.70 -5.78
N GLY A 197 -1.06 32.01 -5.97
CA GLY A 197 -1.39 32.61 -7.25
C GLY A 197 -0.36 32.30 -8.34
N MET A 198 -0.86 32.08 -9.55
CA MET A 198 -0.09 31.53 -10.68
C MET A 198 0.59 32.59 -11.57
N THR A 199 0.28 33.87 -11.35
CA THR A 199 0.75 35.00 -12.16
C THR A 199 2.21 35.36 -11.91
N GLU A 200 2.72 35.16 -10.70
CA GLU A 200 4.11 35.40 -10.29
C GLU A 200 4.69 34.20 -9.50
N GLY A 201 5.97 34.22 -9.14
CA GLY A 201 6.61 33.11 -8.41
C GLY A 201 6.84 31.84 -9.25
N HIS A 202 7.07 30.69 -8.62
CA HIS A 202 7.31 29.41 -9.32
C HIS A 202 8.51 29.40 -10.30
N ASP A 203 9.52 30.24 -10.10
CA ASP A 203 10.62 30.44 -11.07
C ASP A 203 11.35 29.15 -11.46
N GLN A 204 11.54 28.22 -10.51
CA GLN A 204 12.16 26.93 -10.82
C GLN A 204 11.27 26.06 -11.72
N LEU A 205 9.96 26.04 -11.45
CA LEU A 205 9.00 25.29 -12.27
C LEU A 205 8.99 25.84 -13.70
N VAL A 206 8.87 27.17 -13.85
CA VAL A 206 8.91 27.85 -15.15
C VAL A 206 10.23 27.55 -15.88
N ARG A 207 11.37 27.62 -15.18
CA ARG A 207 12.69 27.34 -15.74
C ARG A 207 12.86 25.92 -16.25
N PHE A 208 12.28 24.92 -15.56
CA PHE A 208 12.44 23.51 -15.90
C PHE A 208 11.22 22.89 -16.56
N ALA A 209 10.19 23.67 -16.92
CA ALA A 209 8.94 23.22 -17.50
C ALA A 209 9.09 22.23 -18.67
N PRO A 210 10.05 22.38 -19.61
CA PRO A 210 10.23 21.41 -20.69
C PRO A 210 10.65 20.01 -20.22
N HIS A 211 11.15 19.86 -19.00
CA HIS A 211 11.59 18.59 -18.42
C HIS A 211 10.61 18.04 -17.37
N VAL A 212 9.52 18.76 -17.09
CA VAL A 212 8.49 18.31 -16.15
C VAL A 212 7.61 17.29 -16.83
N GLN A 213 7.47 16.11 -16.20
CA GLN A 213 6.59 15.04 -16.68
C GLN A 213 5.38 14.84 -15.77
N ARG A 214 5.48 15.23 -14.50
CA ARG A 214 4.37 15.24 -13.55
C ARG A 214 4.28 16.57 -12.82
N LEU A 215 3.08 17.12 -12.77
CA LEU A 215 2.77 18.34 -12.04
C LEU A 215 1.62 18.09 -11.08
N ASP A 216 1.82 18.47 -9.82
CA ASP A 216 0.83 18.37 -8.76
C ASP A 216 0.55 19.79 -8.21
N GLY A 217 -0.66 20.09 -7.74
CA GLY A 217 -0.92 21.36 -7.04
C GLY A 217 -2.40 21.64 -6.76
N PHE A 218 -2.66 22.82 -6.18
CA PHE A 218 -3.98 23.29 -5.80
C PHE A 218 -4.35 24.55 -6.59
N ILE A 219 -5.57 24.59 -7.11
CA ILE A 219 -6.11 25.73 -7.85
C ILE A 219 -7.23 26.36 -7.01
N GLY A 220 -7.05 27.61 -6.60
CA GLY A 220 -8.09 28.41 -5.93
C GLY A 220 -8.76 29.36 -6.91
N ASP A 221 -8.63 30.66 -6.66
CA ASP A 221 -9.07 31.73 -7.57
C ASP A 221 -8.17 31.93 -8.80
N ALA A 222 -6.97 31.34 -8.78
CA ALA A 222 -5.97 31.46 -9.85
C ALA A 222 -6.34 30.67 -11.12
N ARG A 223 -5.86 31.13 -12.28
CA ARG A 223 -6.09 30.46 -13.56
C ARG A 223 -4.90 29.58 -13.94
N LEU A 224 -5.18 28.31 -14.22
CA LEU A 224 -4.15 27.35 -14.68
C LEU A 224 -3.44 27.82 -15.95
N SER A 225 -4.18 28.52 -16.83
CA SER A 225 -3.63 29.14 -18.04
C SER A 225 -2.57 30.19 -17.75
N ASP A 226 -2.61 30.88 -16.60
CA ASP A 226 -1.58 31.86 -16.24
C ASP A 226 -0.23 31.16 -16.03
N LEU A 227 -0.20 30.00 -15.37
CA LEU A 227 1.02 29.21 -15.19
C LEU A 227 1.55 28.68 -16.53
N PHE A 228 0.68 28.12 -17.36
CA PHE A 228 1.07 27.52 -18.64
C PHE A 228 1.40 28.55 -19.72
N SER A 229 0.95 29.81 -19.57
CA SER A 229 1.38 30.90 -20.46
C SER A 229 2.83 31.31 -20.24
N ARG A 230 3.38 31.04 -19.05
CA ARG A 230 4.74 31.47 -18.65
C ARG A 230 5.84 30.52 -19.14
N ALA A 231 5.50 29.27 -19.48
CA ALA A 231 6.46 28.29 -19.98
C ALA A 231 5.79 27.15 -20.75
N THR A 232 6.55 26.51 -21.64
CA THR A 232 6.07 25.37 -22.42
C THR A 232 6.29 24.05 -21.69
N PHE A 233 5.20 23.37 -21.35
CA PHE A 233 5.20 22.07 -20.66
C PHE A 233 5.15 20.87 -21.63
N SER A 234 6.07 20.84 -22.60
CA SER A 234 6.02 19.90 -23.74
C SER A 234 6.11 18.41 -23.37
N ASN A 235 6.66 18.08 -22.19
CA ASN A 235 6.82 16.71 -21.71
C ASN A 235 5.85 16.35 -20.57
N LEU A 236 4.89 17.24 -20.23
CA LEU A 236 3.97 17.02 -19.14
C LEU A 236 2.97 15.93 -19.52
N LYS A 237 3.07 14.78 -18.85
CA LYS A 237 2.21 13.60 -19.10
C LYS A 237 1.18 13.38 -18.01
N GLN A 238 1.47 13.80 -16.78
CA GLN A 238 0.63 13.58 -15.61
C GLN A 238 0.33 14.90 -14.91
N LEU A 239 -0.95 15.15 -14.64
CA LEU A 239 -1.40 16.32 -13.89
C LEU A 239 -2.31 15.88 -12.76
N VAL A 240 -2.02 16.33 -11.54
CA VAL A 240 -2.83 16.10 -10.34
C VAL A 240 -3.24 17.44 -9.77
N LEU A 241 -4.54 17.72 -9.75
CA LEU A 241 -5.07 18.98 -9.28
C LEU A 241 -6.14 18.77 -8.22
N GLN A 242 -6.04 19.56 -7.17
CA GLN A 242 -7.14 19.81 -6.25
C GLN A 242 -7.72 21.19 -6.53
N CYS A 243 -9.04 21.27 -6.61
CA CYS A 243 -9.77 22.48 -6.95
C CYS A 243 -10.41 23.09 -5.70
N GLY A 244 -10.35 24.42 -5.57
CA GLY A 244 -11.14 25.17 -4.61
C GLY A 244 -12.57 25.43 -5.11
N TYR A 245 -13.47 25.73 -4.18
CA TYR A 245 -14.87 26.05 -4.47
C TYR A 245 -15.08 27.25 -5.41
N ASP A 246 -14.10 28.16 -5.46
CA ASP A 246 -14.20 29.45 -6.15
C ASP A 246 -13.62 29.45 -7.58
N ILE A 247 -13.25 28.29 -8.14
CA ILE A 247 -12.67 28.23 -9.50
C ILE A 247 -13.72 28.63 -10.56
N PRO A 248 -13.40 29.60 -11.43
CA PRO A 248 -14.21 29.87 -12.62
C PRO A 248 -14.19 28.67 -13.58
N ARG A 249 -15.36 28.23 -14.06
CA ARG A 249 -15.49 27.04 -14.95
C ARG A 249 -14.50 27.04 -16.12
N ASP A 250 -14.34 28.18 -16.79
CA ASP A 250 -13.50 28.29 -17.98
C ASP A 250 -11.99 28.26 -17.66
N ALA A 251 -11.58 28.58 -16.42
CA ALA A 251 -10.17 28.72 -16.06
C ALA A 251 -9.42 27.38 -16.08
N LEU A 252 -10.08 26.29 -15.67
CA LEU A 252 -9.49 24.95 -15.73
C LEU A 252 -9.38 24.47 -17.17
N ILE A 253 -10.46 24.59 -17.95
CA ILE A 253 -10.54 24.09 -19.33
C ILE A 253 -9.49 24.79 -20.22
N GLN A 254 -9.38 26.11 -20.15
CA GLN A 254 -8.37 26.86 -20.90
C GLN A 254 -6.94 26.41 -20.58
N GLY A 255 -6.64 26.12 -19.31
CA GLY A 255 -5.34 25.59 -18.93
C GLY A 255 -5.10 24.18 -19.47
N LEU A 256 -6.09 23.30 -19.39
CA LEU A 256 -6.00 21.93 -19.91
C LEU A 256 -5.78 21.92 -21.43
N GLU A 257 -6.46 22.77 -22.19
CA GLU A 257 -6.30 22.92 -23.63
C GLU A 257 -4.84 23.25 -24.03
N MET A 258 -4.12 24.03 -23.21
CA MET A 258 -2.72 24.40 -23.48
C MET A 258 -1.74 23.22 -23.38
N ILE A 259 -2.11 22.15 -22.66
CA ILE A 259 -1.26 20.95 -22.43
C ILE A 259 -1.87 19.66 -22.99
N ALA A 260 -3.02 19.76 -23.67
CA ALA A 260 -3.80 18.64 -24.19
C ALA A 260 -3.00 17.70 -25.12
N GLY A 261 -1.99 18.24 -25.80
CA GLY A 261 -1.13 17.49 -26.72
C GLY A 261 -0.21 16.48 -26.01
N SER A 262 0.25 16.76 -24.79
CA SER A 262 1.20 15.93 -24.05
C SER A 262 0.57 15.16 -22.89
N LEU A 263 -0.58 15.63 -22.39
CA LEU A 263 -1.25 15.07 -21.23
C LEU A 263 -1.86 13.70 -21.54
N THR A 264 -1.57 12.72 -20.68
CA THR A 264 -2.08 11.34 -20.82
C THR A 264 -2.74 10.84 -19.53
N HIS A 265 -2.38 11.39 -18.37
CA HIS A 265 -2.95 11.01 -17.07
C HIS A 265 -3.42 12.27 -16.36
N LEU A 266 -4.67 12.27 -15.93
CA LEU A 266 -5.27 13.40 -15.22
C LEU A 266 -5.93 12.90 -13.92
N THR A 267 -5.66 13.59 -12.83
CA THR A 267 -6.35 13.39 -11.55
C THR A 267 -6.90 14.73 -11.09
N LEU A 268 -8.21 14.80 -10.87
CA LEU A 268 -8.93 15.97 -10.41
C LEU A 268 -9.66 15.63 -9.12
N SER A 269 -9.58 16.52 -8.14
CA SER A 269 -10.29 16.43 -6.87
C SER A 269 -11.01 17.74 -6.58
N GLU A 270 -12.25 17.66 -6.09
CA GLU A 270 -13.04 18.82 -5.61
C GLU A 270 -13.35 19.86 -6.70
N CYS A 271 -13.36 19.46 -7.98
CA CYS A 271 -13.64 20.36 -9.11
C CYS A 271 -15.15 20.38 -9.46
N TYR A 272 -16.00 20.70 -8.47
CA TYR A 272 -17.47 20.55 -8.53
C TYR A 272 -18.14 21.28 -9.70
N TRP A 273 -17.58 22.40 -10.14
CA TRP A 273 -18.20 23.26 -11.16
C TRP A 273 -17.80 22.91 -12.59
N ASN A 274 -16.81 22.05 -12.78
CA ASN A 274 -16.30 21.68 -14.11
C ASN A 274 -16.99 20.41 -14.60
N SER A 275 -17.55 20.45 -15.82
CA SER A 275 -18.15 19.27 -16.42
C SER A 275 -17.08 18.27 -16.85
N LEU A 276 -17.29 17.01 -16.50
CA LEU A 276 -16.49 15.88 -16.97
C LEU A 276 -16.44 15.82 -18.51
N HIS A 277 -17.53 16.17 -19.19
CA HIS A 277 -17.60 16.22 -20.64
C HIS A 277 -16.63 17.26 -21.23
N ASP A 278 -16.60 18.47 -20.66
CA ASP A 278 -15.72 19.54 -21.13
C ASP A 278 -14.24 19.18 -20.90
N ILE A 279 -13.93 18.53 -19.77
CA ILE A 279 -12.57 18.05 -19.46
C ILE A 279 -12.09 17.00 -20.47
N LEU A 280 -12.96 16.05 -20.82
CA LEU A 280 -12.65 15.00 -21.79
C LEU A 280 -12.47 15.56 -23.21
N ASN A 281 -13.28 16.56 -23.59
CA ASN A 281 -13.13 17.26 -24.87
C ASN A 281 -11.82 18.07 -24.92
N ALA A 282 -11.45 18.72 -23.82
CA ALA A 282 -10.21 19.48 -23.72
C ALA A 282 -8.96 18.58 -23.83
N CYS A 283 -9.04 17.32 -23.37
CA CYS A 283 -7.89 16.41 -23.31
C CYS A 283 -8.13 15.09 -24.08
N PRO A 284 -8.13 15.10 -25.44
CA PRO A 284 -8.47 13.92 -26.24
C PRO A 284 -7.41 12.79 -26.22
N ASN A 285 -6.21 13.06 -25.69
CA ASN A 285 -5.12 12.07 -25.60
C ASN A 285 -5.03 11.36 -24.25
N LEU A 286 -6.01 11.57 -23.36
CA LEU A 286 -6.03 10.89 -22.06
C LEU A 286 -6.12 9.37 -22.21
N VAL A 287 -5.29 8.71 -21.42
CA VAL A 287 -5.21 7.27 -21.24
C VAL A 287 -5.74 6.89 -19.85
N SER A 288 -5.61 7.79 -18.87
CA SER A 288 -6.10 7.60 -17.51
C SER A 288 -6.73 8.87 -16.97
N LEU A 289 -7.93 8.75 -16.39
CA LEU A 289 -8.63 9.82 -15.70
C LEU A 289 -9.13 9.33 -14.34
N LYS A 290 -8.78 10.07 -13.28
CA LYS A 290 -9.40 9.96 -11.96
C LYS A 290 -10.10 11.28 -11.61
N ALA A 291 -11.41 11.23 -11.47
CA ALA A 291 -12.25 12.37 -11.12
C ALA A 291 -12.89 12.10 -9.76
N ILE A 292 -12.51 12.89 -8.75
CA ILE A 292 -13.05 12.86 -7.40
C ILE A 292 -13.85 14.15 -7.21
N GLU A 293 -15.15 14.03 -6.99
CA GLU A 293 -16.05 15.17 -6.74
C GLU A 293 -15.99 16.24 -7.83
N VAL A 294 -16.05 15.79 -9.09
CA VAL A 294 -16.10 16.65 -10.29
C VAL A 294 -17.56 16.80 -10.74
N GLY A 295 -17.92 17.93 -11.32
CA GLY A 295 -19.28 18.12 -11.85
C GLY A 295 -19.58 17.10 -12.96
N THR A 296 -20.67 16.33 -12.81
CA THR A 296 -21.03 15.31 -13.80
C THR A 296 -21.33 15.96 -15.14
N GLY A 297 -22.14 17.02 -15.18
CA GLY A 297 -22.33 17.91 -16.34
C GLY A 297 -22.54 17.18 -17.67
N LEU A 298 -23.06 15.95 -17.62
CA LEU A 298 -23.11 15.05 -18.77
C LEU A 298 -24.23 15.51 -19.69
N PRO A 299 -23.95 15.79 -20.98
CA PRO A 299 -24.99 16.14 -21.93
C PRO A 299 -25.89 14.91 -22.13
N SER A 300 -27.20 15.14 -22.18
CA SER A 300 -28.24 14.10 -22.20
C SER A 300 -28.22 13.18 -23.44
N SER A 301 -27.28 13.36 -24.39
CA SER A 301 -27.27 12.64 -25.69
C SER A 301 -25.94 12.72 -26.47
N SER A 302 -24.75 12.71 -25.86
CA SER A 302 -23.51 12.80 -26.65
C SER A 302 -22.89 11.43 -26.98
N SER A 303 -22.81 11.11 -28.28
CA SER A 303 -22.08 9.96 -28.86
C SER A 303 -20.55 10.14 -28.84
N SER A 304 -19.99 10.62 -27.73
CA SER A 304 -18.56 10.89 -27.62
C SER A 304 -17.80 9.59 -27.37
N CYS A 305 -16.78 9.31 -28.18
CA CYS A 305 -15.97 8.09 -28.07
C CYS A 305 -14.52 8.45 -27.71
N TYR A 306 -14.00 7.83 -26.67
CA TYR A 306 -12.67 8.04 -26.09
C TYR A 306 -11.84 6.76 -26.18
N PRO A 307 -11.43 6.32 -27.38
CA PRO A 307 -10.83 5.01 -27.60
C PRO A 307 -9.43 4.85 -26.99
N LYS A 308 -8.76 5.93 -26.58
CA LYS A 308 -7.44 5.88 -25.93
C LYS A 308 -7.52 5.65 -24.43
N MET A 309 -8.69 5.85 -23.83
CA MET A 309 -8.88 5.74 -22.40
C MET A 309 -8.84 4.27 -21.99
N THR A 310 -7.97 3.95 -21.03
CA THR A 310 -7.79 2.60 -20.50
C THR A 310 -8.12 2.51 -19.01
N HIS A 311 -8.04 3.62 -18.28
CA HIS A 311 -8.31 3.68 -16.85
C HIS A 311 -9.25 4.84 -16.54
N LEU A 312 -10.39 4.55 -15.94
CA LEU A 312 -11.38 5.55 -15.54
C LEU A 312 -11.78 5.33 -14.10
N ALA A 313 -11.63 6.35 -13.27
CA ALA A 313 -12.05 6.35 -11.89
C ALA A 313 -12.95 7.55 -11.62
N LEU A 314 -14.18 7.29 -11.19
CA LEU A 314 -15.21 8.28 -10.91
C LEU A 314 -15.64 8.10 -9.46
N VAL A 315 -15.30 9.07 -8.62
CA VAL A 315 -15.61 9.05 -7.19
C VAL A 315 -16.39 10.31 -6.89
N TYR A 316 -17.62 10.16 -6.41
CA TYR A 316 -18.48 11.28 -6.08
C TYR A 316 -18.94 11.17 -4.63
N THR A 317 -19.41 12.29 -4.08
CA THR A 317 -20.24 12.28 -2.88
C THR A 317 -21.67 11.90 -3.27
N PRO A 318 -22.43 11.22 -2.39
CA PRO A 318 -23.81 10.87 -2.65
C PRO A 318 -24.70 12.11 -2.63
N ASP A 319 -24.76 12.82 -3.76
CA ASP A 319 -25.74 13.87 -4.03
C ASP A 319 -27.08 13.22 -4.47
N PRO A 320 -28.26 13.71 -4.04
CA PRO A 320 -29.55 13.29 -4.58
C PRO A 320 -29.65 13.35 -6.11
N ASP A 321 -28.88 14.21 -6.78
CA ASP A 321 -28.88 14.38 -8.25
C ASP A 321 -27.91 13.42 -9.00
N PHE A 322 -27.45 12.34 -8.33
CA PHE A 322 -26.60 11.32 -8.96
C PHE A 322 -27.26 10.72 -10.23
N LEU A 323 -26.43 10.45 -11.24
CA LEU A 323 -26.84 9.96 -12.56
C LEU A 323 -27.94 8.88 -12.46
N HIS A 324 -29.03 9.09 -13.19
CA HIS A 324 -29.95 7.99 -13.48
C HIS A 324 -29.18 6.89 -14.23
N ASP A 325 -29.55 5.62 -14.00
CA ASP A 325 -28.85 4.44 -14.52
C ASP A 325 -28.57 4.54 -16.03
N ASP A 326 -29.54 5.04 -16.81
CA ASP A 326 -29.45 5.21 -18.26
C ASP A 326 -28.35 6.21 -18.69
N GLN A 327 -28.17 7.30 -17.95
CA GLN A 327 -27.12 8.30 -18.25
C GLN A 327 -25.73 7.75 -17.95
N THR A 328 -25.60 6.92 -16.92
CA THR A 328 -24.34 6.24 -16.60
C THR A 328 -23.99 5.23 -17.69
N LEU A 329 -24.98 4.48 -18.18
CA LEU A 329 -24.81 3.52 -19.27
C LEU A 329 -24.33 4.19 -20.56
N ASP A 330 -25.00 5.28 -20.97
CA ASP A 330 -24.63 6.04 -22.16
C ASP A 330 -23.21 6.61 -22.03
N PHE A 331 -22.86 7.13 -20.85
CA PHE A 331 -21.51 7.64 -20.61
C PHE A 331 -20.43 6.57 -20.71
N ILE A 332 -20.62 5.43 -20.04
CA ILE A 332 -19.64 4.32 -20.05
C ILE A 332 -19.49 3.72 -21.45
N SER A 333 -20.53 3.75 -22.28
CA SER A 333 -20.46 3.30 -23.69
C SER A 333 -19.42 4.06 -24.54
N GLY A 334 -19.03 5.27 -24.11
CA GLY A 334 -17.99 6.08 -24.76
C GLY A 334 -16.55 5.56 -24.57
N PHE A 335 -16.31 4.52 -23.75
CA PHE A 335 -14.96 4.05 -23.39
C PHE A 335 -14.71 2.59 -23.78
N PRO A 336 -14.70 2.24 -25.08
CA PRO A 336 -14.65 0.84 -25.53
C PRO A 336 -13.34 0.11 -25.20
N SER A 337 -12.25 0.83 -24.96
CA SER A 337 -10.90 0.27 -24.71
C SER A 337 -10.52 0.26 -23.23
N LEU A 338 -11.51 0.39 -22.35
CA LEU A 338 -11.29 0.46 -20.92
C LEU A 338 -10.77 -0.89 -20.38
N LEU A 339 -9.68 -0.84 -19.63
CA LEU A 339 -9.07 -1.99 -18.96
C LEU A 339 -9.35 -1.97 -17.45
N SER A 340 -9.51 -0.78 -16.87
CA SER A 340 -9.82 -0.59 -15.45
C SER A 340 -10.91 0.47 -15.27
N LEU A 341 -11.92 0.12 -14.47
CA LEU A 341 -13.04 0.98 -14.11
C LEU A 341 -13.21 1.05 -12.59
N GLU A 342 -13.29 2.26 -12.04
CA GLU A 342 -13.65 2.54 -10.64
C GLU A 342 -14.83 3.50 -10.62
N ILE A 343 -15.93 3.12 -9.96
CA ILE A 343 -17.12 3.97 -9.83
C ILE A 343 -17.63 3.91 -8.38
N TYR A 344 -17.77 5.08 -7.76
CA TYR A 344 -18.35 5.27 -6.43
C TYR A 344 -19.15 6.59 -6.37
N PRO A 345 -20.33 6.64 -5.72
CA PRO A 345 -21.10 5.52 -5.18
C PRO A 345 -21.91 4.83 -6.29
N MET A 346 -22.38 3.60 -6.04
CA MET A 346 -23.34 2.92 -6.92
C MET A 346 -24.53 2.37 -6.13
N ARG A 347 -25.74 2.54 -6.68
CA ARG A 347 -27.00 2.22 -5.99
C ARG A 347 -27.59 0.86 -6.39
N ASP A 348 -27.27 0.33 -7.58
CA ASP A 348 -27.75 -0.98 -8.04
C ASP A 348 -26.69 -1.74 -8.88
N ALA A 349 -27.03 -2.95 -9.36
CA ALA A 349 -26.16 -3.81 -10.16
C ALA A 349 -26.45 -3.78 -11.68
N LYS A 350 -27.35 -2.92 -12.19
CA LYS A 350 -27.78 -3.01 -13.60
C LYS A 350 -26.63 -2.81 -14.56
N LEU A 351 -25.74 -1.86 -14.29
CA LEU A 351 -24.54 -1.60 -15.08
C LEU A 351 -23.69 -2.87 -15.23
N LEU A 352 -23.52 -3.64 -14.14
CA LEU A 352 -22.73 -4.87 -14.13
C LEU A 352 -23.21 -5.88 -15.18
N THR A 353 -24.52 -6.01 -15.39
CA THR A 353 -25.09 -6.99 -16.33
C THR A 353 -24.73 -6.71 -17.80
N VAL A 354 -24.39 -5.47 -18.14
CA VAL A 354 -24.11 -5.02 -19.52
C VAL A 354 -22.67 -4.56 -19.74
N LEU A 355 -21.84 -4.45 -18.69
CA LEU A 355 -20.44 -4.01 -18.78
C LEU A 355 -19.63 -4.78 -19.82
N HIS A 356 -19.80 -6.10 -19.91
CA HIS A 356 -19.09 -6.94 -20.88
C HIS A 356 -19.39 -6.58 -22.35
N LYS A 357 -20.54 -5.93 -22.63
CA LYS A 357 -20.91 -5.44 -23.96
C LYS A 357 -20.34 -4.05 -24.24
N LEU A 358 -20.29 -3.20 -23.21
CA LEU A 358 -19.81 -1.82 -23.32
C LEU A 358 -18.26 -1.74 -23.34
N CYS A 359 -17.61 -2.50 -22.47
CA CYS A 359 -16.17 -2.50 -22.24
C CYS A 359 -15.61 -3.93 -22.32
N PRO A 360 -15.49 -4.52 -23.52
CA PRO A 360 -15.09 -5.93 -23.69
C PRO A 360 -13.66 -6.23 -23.21
N SER A 361 -12.79 -5.23 -23.16
CA SER A 361 -11.39 -5.35 -22.70
C SER A 361 -11.22 -5.15 -21.19
N LEU A 362 -12.31 -4.99 -20.44
CA LEU A 362 -12.24 -4.69 -19.01
C LEU A 362 -11.65 -5.86 -18.22
N GLN A 363 -10.61 -5.59 -17.43
CA GLN A 363 -9.91 -6.55 -16.58
C GLN A 363 -10.13 -6.29 -15.10
N ILE A 364 -10.23 -5.02 -14.71
CA ILE A 364 -10.32 -4.62 -13.31
C ILE A 364 -11.56 -3.76 -13.09
N LEU A 365 -12.39 -4.14 -12.13
CA LEU A 365 -13.57 -3.40 -11.75
C LEU A 365 -13.57 -3.12 -10.24
N TYR A 366 -13.71 -1.84 -9.88
CA TYR A 366 -14.06 -1.37 -8.54
C TYR A 366 -15.45 -0.72 -8.62
N TYR A 367 -16.43 -1.33 -7.99
CA TYR A 367 -17.83 -0.95 -8.08
C TYR A 367 -18.39 -0.66 -6.69
N GLY A 368 -18.84 0.57 -6.46
CA GLY A 368 -19.37 1.03 -5.18
C GLY A 368 -18.31 1.14 -4.07
N VAL A 369 -17.04 1.22 -4.43
CA VAL A 369 -15.93 1.45 -3.49
C VAL A 369 -14.87 2.35 -4.10
N THR A 370 -14.18 3.10 -3.25
CA THR A 370 -12.98 3.85 -3.63
C THR A 370 -11.72 3.05 -3.36
N LYS A 371 -10.76 3.10 -4.29
CA LYS A 371 -9.47 2.47 -4.10
C LYS A 371 -8.63 3.25 -3.07
N GLU A 372 -8.70 2.84 -1.80
CA GLU A 372 -7.75 3.32 -0.78
C GLU A 372 -6.71 2.26 -0.37
N HIS A 373 -6.93 0.97 -0.61
CA HIS A 373 -6.03 -0.09 -0.13
C HIS A 373 -5.94 -1.32 -1.07
N VAL A 374 -5.62 -1.15 -2.35
CA VAL A 374 -5.31 -2.30 -3.22
C VAL A 374 -4.03 -2.04 -4.02
N ALA A 375 -3.09 -2.99 -3.95
CA ALA A 375 -1.80 -2.95 -4.63
C ALA A 375 -1.96 -2.68 -6.14
N LYS A 376 -0.92 -2.10 -6.75
CA LYS A 376 -0.87 -1.93 -8.21
C LYS A 376 -1.04 -3.29 -8.87
N LEU A 377 -2.18 -3.51 -9.50
CA LEU A 377 -2.42 -4.66 -10.35
C LEU A 377 -1.85 -4.33 -11.72
N ASP A 378 -0.97 -5.19 -12.22
CA ASP A 378 -0.44 -5.12 -13.58
C ASP A 378 -1.54 -5.56 -14.55
N VAL A 379 -2.21 -4.57 -15.13
CA VAL A 379 -3.15 -4.78 -16.24
C VAL A 379 -2.34 -5.17 -17.48
N GLN A 380 -2.62 -6.33 -18.08
CA GLN A 380 -1.98 -6.75 -19.31
C GLN A 380 -2.94 -6.57 -20.49
N PRO A 381 -2.67 -5.69 -21.47
CA PRO A 381 -3.59 -5.41 -22.58
C PRO A 381 -4.02 -6.64 -23.40
N THR A 382 -3.26 -7.74 -23.32
CA THR A 382 -3.49 -9.00 -24.04
C THR A 382 -4.43 -9.97 -23.33
N GLN A 383 -4.76 -9.72 -22.06
CA GLN A 383 -5.64 -10.59 -21.29
C GLN A 383 -7.11 -10.22 -21.53
N GLU A 384 -7.88 -11.17 -22.05
CA GLU A 384 -9.31 -11.00 -22.29
C GLU A 384 -10.12 -11.36 -21.04
N GLY A 385 -11.11 -10.52 -20.72
CA GLY A 385 -12.08 -10.73 -19.66
C GLY A 385 -11.67 -10.18 -18.29
N LEU A 386 -12.69 -10.04 -17.44
CA LEU A 386 -12.57 -9.50 -16.09
C LEU A 386 -11.79 -10.46 -15.19
N THR A 387 -10.66 -10.00 -14.64
CA THR A 387 -9.79 -10.77 -13.74
C THR A 387 -10.05 -10.44 -12.28
N LEU A 388 -10.33 -9.17 -11.98
CA LEU A 388 -10.62 -8.70 -10.62
C LEU A 388 -11.96 -7.97 -10.59
N ALA A 389 -12.86 -8.46 -9.74
CA ALA A 389 -14.11 -7.80 -9.41
C ALA A 389 -14.12 -7.43 -7.92
N TYR A 390 -14.07 -6.13 -7.64
CA TYR A 390 -14.23 -5.58 -6.31
C TYR A 390 -15.57 -4.84 -6.25
N ILE A 391 -16.54 -5.46 -5.58
CA ILE A 391 -17.89 -4.94 -5.46
C ILE A 391 -18.15 -4.69 -3.98
N SER A 392 -18.41 -3.45 -3.61
CA SER A 392 -18.76 -3.08 -2.24
C SER A 392 -19.70 -1.87 -2.23
N GLY A 393 -20.15 -1.45 -1.06
CA GLY A 393 -20.93 -0.23 -0.85
C GLY A 393 -22.28 -0.47 -0.19
N ASP A 394 -22.86 0.62 0.31
CA ASP A 394 -24.10 0.62 1.12
C ASP A 394 -25.39 0.42 0.28
N GLY A 395 -25.25 0.21 -1.03
CA GLY A 395 -26.34 -0.05 -1.95
C GLY A 395 -26.99 -1.42 -1.71
N MET A 396 -28.26 -1.54 -2.11
CA MET A 396 -29.00 -2.79 -2.04
C MET A 396 -29.05 -3.44 -3.43
N TYR A 397 -28.30 -4.52 -3.61
CA TYR A 397 -28.07 -5.15 -4.90
C TYR A 397 -29.07 -6.27 -5.15
N GLN A 398 -29.66 -6.32 -6.34
CA GLN A 398 -30.55 -7.41 -6.73
C GLN A 398 -29.75 -8.69 -6.95
N GLN A 399 -30.16 -9.79 -6.30
CA GLN A 399 -29.47 -11.08 -6.37
C GLN A 399 -29.25 -11.56 -7.82
N HIS A 400 -30.25 -11.42 -8.69
CA HIS A 400 -30.20 -11.95 -10.05
C HIS A 400 -29.20 -11.23 -10.95
N ASP A 401 -29.02 -9.92 -10.78
CA ASP A 401 -28.05 -9.14 -11.55
C ASP A 401 -26.62 -9.57 -11.21
N LEU A 402 -26.34 -9.81 -9.93
CA LEU A 402 -25.05 -10.33 -9.47
C LEU A 402 -24.79 -11.75 -10.00
N ILE A 403 -25.79 -12.66 -9.93
CA ILE A 403 -25.66 -14.01 -10.49
C ILE A 403 -25.30 -13.92 -11.98
N GLN A 404 -26.01 -13.09 -12.75
CA GLN A 404 -25.77 -12.91 -14.17
C GLN A 404 -24.36 -12.38 -14.43
N PHE A 405 -23.95 -11.34 -13.72
CA PHE A 405 -22.63 -10.74 -13.85
C PHE A 405 -21.51 -11.77 -13.61
N PHE A 406 -21.53 -12.47 -12.48
CA PHE A 406 -20.49 -13.44 -12.15
C PHE A 406 -20.48 -14.63 -13.11
N TYR A 407 -21.65 -15.08 -13.56
CA TYR A 407 -21.76 -16.15 -14.55
C TYR A 407 -21.13 -15.78 -15.90
N LEU A 408 -21.32 -14.54 -16.36
CA LEU A 408 -20.73 -14.03 -17.60
C LEU A 408 -19.19 -13.99 -17.55
N HIS A 409 -18.63 -13.75 -16.36
CA HIS A 409 -17.19 -13.62 -16.14
C HIS A 409 -16.52 -14.86 -15.53
N GLN A 410 -17.24 -15.98 -15.39
CA GLN A 410 -16.77 -17.18 -14.71
C GLN A 410 -15.46 -17.77 -15.27
N LYS A 411 -15.18 -17.54 -16.58
CA LYS A 411 -13.99 -18.08 -17.26
C LYS A 411 -12.74 -17.21 -17.11
N SER A 412 -12.89 -15.94 -16.72
CA SER A 412 -11.79 -14.96 -16.66
C SER A 412 -11.44 -14.54 -15.24
N LEU A 413 -12.40 -14.60 -14.30
CA LEU A 413 -12.23 -14.12 -12.94
C LEU A 413 -11.15 -14.89 -12.18
N GLU A 414 -10.23 -14.14 -11.59
CA GLU A 414 -9.09 -14.62 -10.80
C GLU A 414 -9.23 -14.22 -9.33
N GLU A 415 -9.78 -13.02 -9.08
CA GLU A 415 -9.97 -12.47 -7.74
C GLU A 415 -11.36 -11.84 -7.58
N ILE A 416 -12.01 -12.13 -6.47
CA ILE A 416 -13.30 -11.54 -6.11
C ILE A 416 -13.18 -10.90 -4.73
N TYR A 417 -13.64 -9.66 -4.63
CA TYR A 417 -14.01 -9.02 -3.38
C TYR A 417 -15.47 -8.64 -3.46
N CYS A 418 -16.29 -9.14 -2.53
CA CYS A 418 -17.72 -8.87 -2.53
C CYS A 418 -18.18 -8.56 -1.11
N ASP A 419 -18.59 -7.31 -0.89
CA ASP A 419 -19.12 -6.81 0.38
C ASP A 419 -20.33 -5.91 0.11
N VAL A 420 -21.48 -6.53 -0.14
CA VAL A 420 -22.71 -5.84 -0.51
C VAL A 420 -23.92 -6.44 0.19
N SER A 421 -24.92 -5.60 0.48
CA SER A 421 -26.24 -6.06 0.90
C SER A 421 -27.03 -6.56 -0.32
N ILE A 422 -27.54 -7.78 -0.24
CA ILE A 422 -28.25 -8.44 -1.34
C ILE A 422 -29.74 -8.51 -1.02
N MET A 423 -30.56 -8.01 -1.94
CA MET A 423 -32.01 -8.17 -1.90
C MET A 423 -32.44 -9.39 -2.71
N GLU A 424 -33.13 -10.31 -2.04
CA GLU A 424 -33.85 -11.41 -2.66
C GLU A 424 -35.25 -10.92 -3.05
N SER A 425 -35.50 -10.77 -4.35
CA SER A 425 -36.85 -10.48 -4.85
C SER A 425 -37.62 -11.78 -5.07
N GLU A 426 -38.87 -11.87 -4.59
CA GLU A 426 -39.75 -13.01 -4.87
C GLU A 426 -39.96 -13.24 -6.38
N ASP A 427 -39.78 -12.19 -7.18
CA ASP A 427 -39.91 -12.19 -8.64
C ASP A 427 -38.58 -12.42 -9.39
N ALA A 428 -37.46 -12.64 -8.68
CA ALA A 428 -36.15 -12.83 -9.30
C ALA A 428 -36.14 -14.08 -10.19
N PRO A 429 -35.55 -14.04 -11.41
CA PRO A 429 -35.52 -15.17 -12.32
C PRO A 429 -34.64 -16.33 -11.83
N TRP A 430 -33.60 -16.00 -11.05
CA TRP A 430 -32.61 -16.94 -10.54
C TRP A 430 -32.39 -16.74 -9.05
N GLY A 431 -32.20 -17.86 -8.35
CA GLY A 431 -31.77 -17.89 -6.95
C GLY A 431 -30.62 -18.87 -6.75
N LEU A 432 -29.92 -18.75 -5.63
CA LEU A 432 -28.83 -19.65 -5.27
C LEU A 432 -29.28 -20.62 -4.18
N SER A 433 -29.06 -21.92 -4.41
CA SER A 433 -29.30 -22.94 -3.39
C SER A 433 -28.25 -24.04 -3.48
N ASN A 434 -27.70 -24.47 -2.34
CA ASN A 434 -26.72 -25.56 -2.25
C ASN A 434 -25.54 -25.41 -3.23
N GLY A 435 -25.04 -24.18 -3.40
CA GLY A 435 -23.94 -23.89 -4.31
C GLY A 435 -24.26 -24.04 -5.79
N ARG A 436 -25.54 -23.96 -6.18
CA ARG A 436 -25.98 -24.01 -7.58
C ARG A 436 -27.00 -22.92 -7.88
N VAL A 437 -27.00 -22.45 -9.13
CA VAL A 437 -28.04 -21.55 -9.65
C VAL A 437 -29.31 -22.36 -9.89
N THR A 438 -30.44 -21.83 -9.43
CA THR A 438 -31.76 -22.44 -9.54
C THR A 438 -32.75 -21.47 -10.19
N GLN A 439 -33.68 -22.02 -10.98
CA GLN A 439 -34.75 -21.23 -11.59
C GLN A 439 -35.89 -21.04 -10.60
N CYS A 440 -36.27 -19.78 -10.35
CA CYS A 440 -37.41 -19.46 -9.49
C CYS A 440 -38.74 -19.79 -10.20
N ARG A 441 -39.67 -20.42 -9.48
CA ARG A 441 -40.84 -21.11 -10.06
C ARG A 441 -41.92 -20.20 -10.65
N TYR A 442 -41.90 -18.88 -10.42
CA TYR A 442 -43.06 -18.02 -10.66
C TYR A 442 -43.18 -17.39 -12.06
N ARG A 443 -42.13 -17.37 -12.90
CA ARG A 443 -42.23 -16.89 -14.31
C ARG A 443 -41.99 -17.99 -15.35
N ARG A 444 -42.97 -18.89 -15.53
CA ARG A 444 -43.11 -19.63 -16.81
C ARG A 444 -43.75 -18.80 -17.95
N ARG A 445 -44.19 -17.55 -17.70
CA ARG A 445 -45.09 -16.81 -18.63
C ARG A 445 -44.56 -15.53 -19.27
N GLN A 446 -43.35 -15.06 -18.99
CA GLN A 446 -42.73 -13.98 -19.77
C GLN A 446 -41.33 -14.40 -20.21
N ARG A 447 -41.24 -15.13 -21.33
CA ARG A 447 -40.02 -15.19 -22.14
C ARG A 447 -39.82 -13.80 -22.76
N ALA A 448 -39.15 -12.90 -22.04
CA ALA A 448 -38.27 -11.96 -22.72
C ALA A 448 -36.98 -12.74 -23.02
N SER A 449 -36.54 -12.69 -24.28
CA SER A 449 -35.50 -13.54 -24.83
C SER A 449 -34.11 -13.25 -24.23
N LEU A 450 -33.77 -13.88 -23.11
CA LEU A 450 -32.36 -14.05 -22.77
C LEU A 450 -31.75 -15.06 -23.75
N ASN A 451 -30.58 -14.72 -24.30
CA ASN A 451 -29.85 -15.58 -25.21
C ASN A 451 -29.51 -16.88 -24.45
N PRO A 452 -29.68 -18.09 -25.01
CA PRO A 452 -29.44 -19.35 -24.27
C PRO A 452 -28.03 -19.47 -23.68
N LYS A 453 -27.05 -18.72 -24.23
CA LYS A 453 -25.67 -18.63 -23.71
C LYS A 453 -25.52 -17.78 -22.44
N GLU A 454 -26.48 -16.90 -22.16
CA GLU A 454 -26.50 -15.98 -21.01
C GLU A 454 -27.40 -16.50 -19.87
N ASP A 455 -28.02 -17.69 -20.01
CA ASP A 455 -28.85 -18.31 -18.97
C ASP A 455 -28.00 -19.21 -18.04
N PRO A 456 -27.75 -18.80 -16.77
CA PRO A 456 -26.94 -19.53 -15.81
C PRO A 456 -27.53 -20.89 -15.38
N THR A 457 -28.77 -21.21 -15.76
CA THR A 457 -29.41 -22.50 -15.44
C THR A 457 -29.15 -23.59 -16.47
N GLN A 458 -28.62 -23.25 -17.65
CA GLN A 458 -28.44 -24.19 -18.77
C GLN A 458 -27.10 -24.93 -18.75
N SER A 459 -26.10 -24.43 -18.01
CA SER A 459 -24.79 -25.09 -17.88
C SER A 459 -24.25 -24.99 -16.46
N GLU A 460 -23.48 -26.00 -16.04
CA GLU A 460 -22.79 -25.99 -14.76
C GLU A 460 -21.83 -24.80 -14.68
N THR A 461 -21.93 -24.01 -13.61
CA THR A 461 -21.02 -22.90 -13.35
C THR A 461 -19.66 -23.45 -12.95
N SER A 462 -18.58 -22.92 -13.52
CA SER A 462 -17.21 -23.26 -13.13
C SER A 462 -16.30 -22.04 -13.20
N PHE A 463 -15.70 -21.68 -12.07
CA PHE A 463 -14.74 -20.59 -11.91
C PHE A 463 -13.29 -21.13 -11.98
N GLU A 464 -12.88 -21.58 -13.16
CA GLU A 464 -11.60 -22.30 -13.34
C GLU A 464 -10.36 -21.45 -12.99
N ARG A 465 -10.44 -20.13 -13.17
CA ARG A 465 -9.32 -19.21 -12.92
C ARG A 465 -9.37 -18.56 -11.55
N LEU A 466 -10.44 -18.75 -10.77
CA LEU A 466 -10.63 -18.07 -9.49
C LEU A 466 -9.68 -18.65 -8.43
N VAL A 467 -8.75 -17.82 -7.98
CA VAL A 467 -7.67 -18.20 -7.04
C VAL A 467 -7.87 -17.57 -5.67
N ASN A 468 -8.38 -16.34 -5.61
CA ASN A 468 -8.51 -15.56 -4.38
C ASN A 468 -9.94 -15.06 -4.19
N ILE A 469 -10.49 -15.24 -2.99
CA ILE A 469 -11.80 -14.70 -2.63
C ILE A 469 -11.71 -13.95 -1.30
N ASN A 470 -12.28 -12.74 -1.26
CA ASN A 470 -12.34 -11.90 -0.08
C ASN A 470 -13.81 -11.54 0.23
N PHE A 471 -14.28 -11.93 1.41
CA PHE A 471 -15.59 -11.61 1.94
C PHE A 471 -15.43 -10.95 3.30
N LEU A 472 -15.46 -9.62 3.32
CA LEU A 472 -15.30 -8.82 4.55
C LEU A 472 -16.59 -8.10 4.96
N GLY A 473 -17.74 -8.65 4.56
CA GLY A 473 -19.02 -8.02 4.85
C GLY A 473 -19.59 -8.28 6.23
N TYR A 474 -20.29 -7.29 6.75
CA TYR A 474 -20.85 -7.29 8.10
C TYR A 474 -22.18 -8.05 8.24
N ASP A 475 -22.89 -8.34 7.13
CA ASP A 475 -24.14 -9.12 7.14
C ASP A 475 -23.93 -10.54 6.61
N PRO A 476 -23.87 -11.55 7.50
CA PRO A 476 -23.65 -12.95 7.10
C PRO A 476 -24.88 -13.62 6.48
N SER A 477 -26.07 -13.01 6.55
CA SER A 477 -27.32 -13.64 6.09
C SER A 477 -27.54 -13.51 4.58
N THR A 478 -27.12 -12.39 3.99
CA THR A 478 -27.31 -12.10 2.56
C THR A 478 -26.22 -12.72 1.67
N SER A 479 -25.03 -12.98 2.23
CA SER A 479 -23.88 -13.48 1.47
C SER A 479 -23.69 -15.01 1.49
N GLU A 480 -24.37 -15.75 2.38
CA GLU A 480 -24.11 -17.18 2.59
C GLU A 480 -24.25 -18.02 1.31
N ALA A 481 -25.29 -17.75 0.52
CA ALA A 481 -25.58 -18.47 -0.71
C ALA A 481 -24.53 -18.20 -1.81
N PHE A 482 -24.06 -16.95 -1.93
CA PHE A 482 -22.98 -16.58 -2.86
C PHE A 482 -21.65 -17.17 -2.44
N ASN A 483 -21.27 -17.05 -1.17
CA ASN A 483 -20.03 -17.60 -0.64
C ASN A 483 -19.96 -19.12 -0.90
N THR A 484 -21.07 -19.82 -0.63
CA THR A 484 -21.18 -21.27 -0.90
C THR A 484 -21.08 -21.57 -2.40
N TRP A 485 -21.73 -20.77 -3.26
CA TRP A 485 -21.69 -20.92 -4.71
C TRP A 485 -20.28 -20.74 -5.28
N PHE A 486 -19.56 -19.68 -4.92
CA PHE A 486 -18.19 -19.47 -5.40
C PHE A 486 -17.25 -20.59 -4.96
N ILE A 487 -17.25 -20.94 -3.66
CA ILE A 487 -16.33 -21.94 -3.12
C ILE A 487 -16.60 -23.32 -3.73
N SER A 488 -17.88 -23.68 -3.92
CA SER A 488 -18.25 -24.99 -4.46
C SER A 488 -17.94 -25.14 -5.95
N ASN A 489 -17.76 -24.03 -6.68
CA ASN A 489 -17.56 -24.03 -8.13
C ASN A 489 -16.19 -23.47 -8.55
N ALA A 490 -15.24 -23.30 -7.63
CA ALA A 490 -13.89 -22.79 -7.89
C ALA A 490 -12.83 -23.89 -7.64
N PRO A 491 -12.51 -24.73 -8.65
CA PRO A 491 -11.65 -25.90 -8.47
C PRO A 491 -10.17 -25.58 -8.17
N ASN A 492 -9.72 -24.35 -8.48
CA ASN A 492 -8.34 -23.90 -8.31
C ASN A 492 -8.20 -22.82 -7.21
N LEU A 493 -9.21 -22.69 -6.35
CA LEU A 493 -9.24 -21.73 -5.25
C LEU A 493 -8.11 -22.00 -4.25
N LYS A 494 -7.20 -21.04 -4.06
CA LYS A 494 -6.03 -21.19 -3.17
C LYS A 494 -6.17 -20.43 -1.87
N SER A 495 -6.74 -19.23 -1.91
CA SER A 495 -6.82 -18.33 -0.76
C SER A 495 -8.23 -17.83 -0.54
N ILE A 496 -8.68 -17.85 0.72
CA ILE A 496 -9.94 -17.24 1.13
C ILE A 496 -9.69 -16.35 2.34
N ASN A 497 -10.28 -15.15 2.31
CA ASN A 497 -10.30 -14.21 3.42
C ASN A 497 -11.75 -13.96 3.85
N PHE A 498 -12.04 -14.16 5.13
CA PHE A 498 -13.37 -14.04 5.72
C PHE A 498 -13.35 -13.14 6.95
N MET A 499 -14.45 -12.42 7.19
CA MET A 499 -14.83 -12.12 8.57
C MET A 499 -15.39 -13.38 9.23
N ASP A 500 -15.05 -13.58 10.51
CA ASP A 500 -15.47 -14.74 11.30
C ASP A 500 -16.98 -15.00 11.28
N ILE A 501 -17.80 -13.94 11.35
CA ILE A 501 -19.26 -14.00 11.26
C ILE A 501 -19.78 -14.65 9.97
N CYS A 502 -19.02 -14.58 8.88
CA CYS A 502 -19.39 -15.14 7.59
C CYS A 502 -19.10 -16.65 7.51
N LEU A 503 -18.24 -17.20 8.37
CA LEU A 503 -17.83 -18.61 8.29
C LEU A 503 -18.83 -19.55 8.98
N ARG A 504 -19.99 -19.73 8.37
CA ARG A 504 -21.05 -20.65 8.83
C ARG A 504 -20.75 -22.13 8.48
N PRO A 505 -21.39 -23.10 9.15
CA PRO A 505 -21.19 -24.53 8.87
C PRO A 505 -21.34 -24.95 7.40
N ASN A 506 -22.27 -24.34 6.66
CA ASN A 506 -22.47 -24.63 5.24
C ASN A 506 -21.28 -24.18 4.38
N ILE A 507 -20.70 -23.02 4.69
CA ILE A 507 -19.51 -22.50 4.01
C ILE A 507 -18.29 -23.35 4.38
N ALA A 508 -18.14 -23.71 5.66
CA ALA A 508 -17.10 -24.63 6.11
C ALA A 508 -17.18 -25.98 5.36
N ASN A 509 -18.38 -26.53 5.18
CA ASN A 509 -18.61 -27.75 4.39
C ASN A 509 -18.18 -27.60 2.92
N ALA A 510 -18.38 -26.42 2.32
CA ALA A 510 -17.93 -26.14 0.95
C ALA A 510 -16.39 -26.05 0.90
N MET A 511 -15.78 -25.34 1.86
CA MET A 511 -14.32 -25.19 1.94
C MET A 511 -13.61 -26.52 2.15
N ILE A 512 -14.14 -27.40 3.02
CA ILE A 512 -13.62 -28.76 3.26
C ILE A 512 -13.56 -29.58 1.96
N LYS A 513 -14.48 -29.35 1.03
CA LYS A 513 -14.50 -30.05 -0.27
C LYS A 513 -13.50 -29.48 -1.26
N SER A 514 -12.95 -28.29 -1.02
CA SER A 514 -11.93 -27.68 -1.87
C SER A 514 -10.60 -28.41 -1.71
N LYS A 515 -10.05 -28.90 -2.83
CA LYS A 515 -8.79 -29.65 -2.85
C LYS A 515 -7.55 -28.78 -3.05
N SER A 516 -7.74 -27.50 -3.37
CA SER A 516 -6.66 -26.55 -3.69
C SER A 516 -6.45 -25.48 -2.63
N LEU A 517 -7.35 -25.40 -1.64
CA LEU A 517 -7.33 -24.36 -0.61
C LEU A 517 -6.10 -24.56 0.30
N SER A 518 -5.22 -23.56 0.31
CA SER A 518 -3.93 -23.57 1.02
C SER A 518 -3.80 -22.42 2.01
N THR A 519 -4.47 -21.30 1.79
CA THR A 519 -4.44 -20.14 2.69
C THR A 519 -5.85 -19.79 3.17
N LEU A 520 -6.00 -19.63 4.48
CA LEU A 520 -7.21 -19.08 5.10
C LEU A 520 -6.86 -17.88 5.98
N LYS A 521 -7.51 -16.75 5.73
CA LYS A 521 -7.42 -15.55 6.58
C LYS A 521 -8.77 -15.30 7.23
N ILE A 522 -8.76 -15.06 8.53
CA ILE A 522 -9.95 -14.79 9.33
C ILE A 522 -9.74 -13.45 10.06
N ALA A 523 -10.61 -12.48 9.78
CA ALA A 523 -10.71 -11.24 10.54
C ALA A 523 -11.76 -11.40 11.64
N CYS A 524 -11.36 -11.16 12.89
CA CYS A 524 -12.21 -11.19 14.08
C CYS A 524 -12.23 -9.80 14.74
N PRO A 525 -13.00 -8.84 14.20
CA PRO A 525 -13.08 -7.50 14.78
C PRO A 525 -13.86 -7.47 16.10
N ASP A 526 -14.91 -8.29 16.23
CA ASP A 526 -15.72 -8.41 17.44
C ASP A 526 -15.62 -9.84 18.00
N ARG A 527 -15.62 -9.99 19.33
CA ARG A 527 -15.64 -11.32 19.99
C ARG A 527 -17.03 -11.95 19.86
N ASN A 528 -17.43 -12.33 18.65
CA ASN A 528 -18.69 -13.02 18.41
C ASN A 528 -18.64 -14.48 18.87
N GLU A 529 -19.78 -14.99 19.34
CA GLU A 529 -19.88 -16.34 19.93
C GLU A 529 -20.02 -17.45 18.87
N ASN A 530 -20.40 -17.12 17.62
CA ASN A 530 -20.68 -18.11 16.58
C ASN A 530 -19.42 -18.49 15.78
N VAL A 531 -18.57 -19.30 16.40
CA VAL A 531 -17.33 -19.85 15.81
C VAL A 531 -17.50 -21.28 15.30
N ASP A 532 -18.74 -21.75 15.12
CA ASP A 532 -19.01 -23.17 14.84
C ASP A 532 -18.46 -23.61 13.48
N GLY A 533 -18.58 -22.79 12.43
CA GLY A 533 -17.99 -23.10 11.13
C GLY A 533 -16.46 -23.05 11.14
N VAL A 534 -15.87 -22.09 11.89
CA VAL A 534 -14.41 -22.04 12.12
C VAL A 534 -13.93 -23.33 12.79
N LYS A 535 -14.57 -23.72 13.90
CA LYS A 535 -14.26 -24.95 14.64
C LYS A 535 -14.40 -26.19 13.76
N GLN A 536 -15.48 -26.28 12.98
CA GLN A 536 -15.72 -27.40 12.07
C GLN A 536 -14.61 -27.52 11.02
N PHE A 537 -14.25 -26.41 10.37
CA PHE A 537 -13.19 -26.38 9.36
C PHE A 537 -11.83 -26.78 9.95
N LEU A 538 -11.44 -26.18 11.08
CA LEU A 538 -10.16 -26.48 11.73
C LEU A 538 -10.09 -27.91 12.24
N THR A 539 -11.18 -28.45 12.80
CA THR A 539 -11.24 -29.83 13.30
C THR A 539 -11.02 -30.83 12.15
N HIS A 540 -11.59 -30.56 10.98
CA HIS A 540 -11.38 -31.37 9.79
C HIS A 540 -9.91 -31.36 9.36
N HIS A 541 -9.28 -30.19 9.22
CA HIS A 541 -7.89 -30.09 8.79
C HIS A 541 -6.89 -30.64 9.82
N VAL A 542 -7.19 -30.52 11.12
CA VAL A 542 -6.41 -31.18 12.19
C VAL A 542 -6.50 -32.71 12.07
N ALA A 543 -7.69 -33.25 11.79
CA ALA A 543 -7.88 -34.69 11.61
C ALA A 543 -7.15 -35.23 10.36
N MET A 544 -6.96 -34.41 9.32
CA MET A 544 -6.21 -34.75 8.11
C MET A 544 -4.69 -34.81 8.34
N GLY A 545 -4.16 -34.12 9.36
CA GLY A 545 -2.73 -34.10 9.67
C GLY A 545 -1.87 -33.72 8.45
N ASN A 546 -0.88 -34.55 8.10
CA ASN A 546 0.03 -34.31 6.97
C ASN A 546 -0.66 -34.36 5.59
N GLN A 547 -1.93 -34.79 5.51
CA GLN A 547 -2.71 -34.80 4.26
C GLN A 547 -3.55 -33.53 4.08
N SER A 548 -3.50 -32.61 5.05
CA SER A 548 -4.16 -31.30 4.94
C SER A 548 -3.53 -30.48 3.81
N THR A 549 -4.38 -29.83 3.00
CA THR A 549 -3.95 -28.88 1.96
C THR A 549 -3.67 -27.49 2.50
N LEU A 550 -4.10 -27.20 3.73
CA LEU A 550 -3.95 -25.89 4.38
C LEU A 550 -2.48 -25.69 4.84
N GLU A 551 -1.82 -24.69 4.28
CA GLU A 551 -0.42 -24.32 4.55
C GLU A 551 -0.33 -23.07 5.45
N GLU A 552 -1.23 -22.11 5.27
CA GLU A 552 -1.22 -20.83 5.98
C GLU A 552 -2.59 -20.54 6.61
N LEU A 553 -2.58 -20.19 7.90
CA LEU A 553 -3.75 -19.73 8.64
C LEU A 553 -3.39 -18.42 9.33
N GLU A 554 -4.07 -17.34 8.95
CA GLU A 554 -3.92 -16.02 9.58
C GLU A 554 -5.22 -15.69 10.33
N ILE A 555 -5.13 -15.44 11.63
CA ILE A 555 -6.26 -14.99 12.45
C ILE A 555 -5.95 -13.60 12.99
N ASN A 556 -6.63 -12.61 12.44
CA ASN A 556 -6.51 -11.22 12.83
C ASN A 556 -7.51 -10.91 13.94
N LEU A 557 -7.05 -10.97 15.17
CA LEU A 557 -7.79 -10.52 16.35
C LEU A 557 -7.75 -8.99 16.38
N GLY A 558 -8.91 -8.33 16.39
CA GLY A 558 -8.99 -6.86 16.46
C GLY A 558 -8.11 -6.30 17.57
N LYS A 559 -7.29 -5.28 17.25
CA LYS A 559 -6.53 -4.54 18.27
C LYS A 559 -7.54 -3.75 19.10
N GLU A 560 -7.66 -4.07 20.39
CA GLU A 560 -8.21 -3.13 21.37
C GLU A 560 -7.39 -1.84 21.30
N THR A 561 -7.93 -0.78 20.70
CA THR A 561 -7.53 0.59 21.01
C THR A 561 -7.91 0.83 22.46
N SER A 562 -6.97 0.51 23.35
CA SER A 562 -7.05 0.86 24.76
C SER A 562 -6.82 2.36 24.92
N GLU A 563 -7.80 3.17 24.54
CA GLU A 563 -8.01 4.47 25.18
C GLU A 563 -8.64 4.21 26.56
N ALA A 564 -7.77 3.89 27.52
CA ALA A 564 -8.12 3.98 28.93
C ALA A 564 -8.34 5.46 29.26
N PHE A 565 -9.56 5.96 29.10
CA PHE A 565 -10.02 7.14 29.83
C PHE A 565 -10.07 6.75 31.32
N LEU A 566 -8.96 7.00 32.01
CA LEU A 566 -8.92 7.12 33.46
C LEU A 566 -9.82 8.30 33.86
N HIS A 567 -11.11 8.03 34.02
CA HIS A 567 -11.97 8.87 34.84
C HIS A 567 -11.52 8.70 36.29
N ILE A 568 -10.72 9.66 36.76
CA ILE A 568 -10.50 9.90 38.19
C ILE A 568 -11.77 10.57 38.71
N PRO A 569 -12.56 9.94 39.60
CA PRO A 569 -13.60 10.66 40.30
C PRO A 569 -12.94 11.53 41.38
N TYR A 570 -13.16 12.83 41.29
CA TYR A 570 -12.91 13.77 42.37
C TYR A 570 -13.76 13.39 43.59
N GLN A 571 -13.09 13.06 44.70
CA GLN A 571 -13.45 13.51 46.04
C GLN A 571 -12.20 13.94 46.78
#